data_AF-A0A2D8U856-F1
#
_entry.id   AF-A0A2D8U856-F1
#
_cell.length_a   1.000
_cell.length_b   1.000
_cell.length_c   1.000
_cell.angle_alpha   90.00
_cell.angle_beta   90.00
_cell.angle_gamma   90.00
#
_symmetry.space_group_name_H-M   'P 1'
#
loop_
_entity.id
_entity.type
_entity.pdbx_description
1 polymer ?
#
loop_
_entity_poly.entity_id
_entity_poly.type
_entity_poly.pdbx_seq_one_letter_code
_entity_poly.pdbx_strand_id
1 'polypeptide(L)'
;MSSIEKQTVCTHSIFIEFFGADLRGKTLLYSLLFAIISLCLTPSPGISRGEPPRSKDQKPLKEESFEKAIWNEAMAQDPDKWSDELKNNLLRLKPDSTIEELAEGIRTRQLHAKIHESVKKGEMSREEAKKQLDRLSPPTKRPNNTDKNYEIEKFRNGVLARAKMQIPADWSDELKAAIVRAGWDVEEIAKKFHGNKSKINDEKLEREKKQKYRKGVLTRAAAQSPDEWSDELMDAIKKAGWSVKELAAKISKHQEETRGGIRSKSTNLSLLMLELDTAVENHSWGQIKKEIAP
;
A
#
# COMPACT_ATOMS: atom_id res chain seq x y z
N MET A 1 -33.01 22.88 14.88
CA MET A 1 -32.67 21.44 14.72
C MET A 1 -33.78 20.79 13.91
N SER A 2 -33.38 20.08 12.86
CA SER A 2 -34.08 19.96 11.58
C SER A 2 -34.98 18.72 11.51
N SER A 3 -36.13 18.87 10.83
CA SER A 3 -37.21 17.90 10.61
C SER A 3 -36.82 16.63 9.81
N ILE A 4 -35.53 16.42 9.53
CA ILE A 4 -35.01 15.35 8.68
C ILE A 4 -34.73 14.05 9.47
N GLU A 5 -34.49 14.13 10.78
CA GLU A 5 -34.17 12.93 11.60
C GLU A 5 -35.38 12.03 11.94
N LYS A 6 -36.61 12.50 11.72
CA LYS A 6 -37.81 11.68 12.01
C LYS A 6 -38.24 10.75 10.86
N GLN A 7 -37.65 10.87 9.67
CA GLN A 7 -38.04 10.03 8.52
C GLN A 7 -37.27 8.71 8.41
N THR A 8 -36.08 8.58 9.00
CA THR A 8 -35.25 7.36 8.92
C THR A 8 -35.68 6.26 9.88
N VAL A 9 -36.41 6.56 10.95
CA VAL A 9 -36.87 5.55 11.92
C VAL A 9 -38.13 4.82 11.45
N CYS A 10 -38.91 5.40 10.52
CA CYS A 10 -40.18 4.83 10.09
C CYS A 10 -40.02 3.69 9.05
N THR A 11 -38.89 3.60 8.34
CA THR A 11 -38.67 2.56 7.31
C THR A 11 -38.15 1.23 7.84
N HIS A 12 -37.57 1.18 9.05
CA HIS A 12 -37.11 -0.08 9.65
C HIS A 12 -38.26 -0.91 10.26
N SER A 13 -39.31 -0.25 10.76
CA SER A 13 -40.43 -0.97 11.38
C SER A 13 -41.29 -1.74 10.36
N ILE A 14 -41.41 -1.20 9.13
CA ILE A 14 -42.21 -1.83 8.06
C ILE A 14 -41.51 -3.09 7.50
N PHE A 15 -40.17 -3.11 7.49
CA PHE A 15 -39.42 -4.29 7.02
C PHE A 15 -39.55 -5.50 7.94
N ILE A 16 -39.74 -5.31 9.26
CA ILE A 16 -39.86 -6.42 10.21
C ILE A 16 -41.25 -7.08 10.13
N GLU A 17 -42.32 -6.32 9.91
CA GLU A 17 -43.67 -6.89 9.79
C GLU A 17 -43.87 -7.68 8.48
N PHE A 18 -43.23 -7.28 7.38
CA PHE A 18 -43.39 -7.96 6.10
C PHE A 18 -42.81 -9.40 6.10
N PHE A 19 -41.78 -9.67 6.90
CA PHE A 19 -41.20 -11.02 7.00
C PHE A 19 -41.88 -11.92 8.04
N GLY A 20 -42.75 -11.38 8.90
CA GLY A 20 -43.35 -12.13 10.02
C GLY A 20 -44.49 -13.09 9.64
N ALA A 21 -45.21 -12.84 8.54
CA ALA A 21 -46.46 -13.54 8.26
C ALA A 21 -46.30 -14.80 7.37
N ASP A 22 -45.29 -14.84 6.49
CA ASP A 22 -45.24 -15.83 5.40
C ASP A 22 -44.22 -16.99 5.62
N LEU A 23 -43.51 -16.99 6.75
CA LEU A 23 -42.40 -17.93 7.02
C LEU A 23 -42.76 -19.16 7.87
N ARG A 24 -44.03 -19.40 8.20
CA ARG A 24 -44.43 -20.56 9.03
C ARG A 24 -44.29 -21.93 8.36
N GLY A 25 -44.00 -22.01 7.06
CA GLY A 25 -44.00 -23.28 6.31
C GLY A 25 -42.65 -23.86 5.86
N LYS A 26 -41.53 -23.13 5.99
CA LYS A 26 -40.24 -23.54 5.36
C LYS A 26 -39.07 -23.40 6.35
N THR A 27 -38.97 -24.32 7.31
CA THR A 27 -38.20 -24.10 8.55
C THR A 27 -36.70 -24.35 8.46
N LEU A 28 -36.18 -25.12 7.49
CA LEU A 28 -34.75 -25.49 7.52
C LEU A 28 -33.84 -24.64 6.61
N LEU A 29 -34.26 -24.31 5.39
CA LEU A 29 -33.42 -23.53 4.46
C LEU A 29 -33.33 -22.04 4.82
N TYR A 30 -34.41 -21.47 5.38
CA TYR A 30 -34.45 -20.05 5.73
C TYR A 30 -33.76 -19.75 7.06
N SER A 31 -33.72 -20.71 7.99
CA SER A 31 -32.92 -20.61 9.23
C SER A 31 -31.42 -20.46 8.91
N LEU A 32 -30.90 -21.25 7.98
CA LEU A 32 -29.50 -21.18 7.54
C LEU A 32 -29.19 -19.84 6.87
N LEU A 33 -30.06 -19.38 5.96
CA LEU A 33 -29.88 -18.09 5.28
C LEU A 33 -29.93 -16.91 6.25
N PHE A 34 -30.83 -16.94 7.24
CA PHE A 34 -30.92 -15.91 8.27
C PHE A 34 -29.69 -15.88 9.19
N ALA A 35 -29.12 -17.05 9.52
CA ALA A 35 -27.88 -17.14 10.28
C ALA A 35 -26.67 -16.58 9.50
N ILE A 36 -26.57 -16.87 8.20
CA ILE A 36 -25.50 -16.34 7.34
C ILE A 36 -25.61 -14.81 7.20
N ILE A 37 -26.81 -14.28 6.99
CA ILE A 37 -27.02 -12.83 6.88
C ILE A 37 -26.73 -12.12 8.21
N SER A 38 -27.11 -12.73 9.34
CA SER A 38 -26.79 -12.20 10.67
C SER A 38 -25.28 -12.19 10.95
N LEU A 39 -24.54 -13.19 10.47
CA LEU A 39 -23.07 -13.26 10.60
C LEU A 39 -22.34 -12.22 9.74
N CYS A 40 -22.90 -11.86 8.58
CA CYS A 40 -22.34 -10.84 7.70
C CYS A 40 -22.62 -9.39 8.14
N LEU A 41 -23.65 -9.17 8.95
CA LEU A 41 -24.07 -7.84 9.41
C LEU A 41 -23.57 -7.47 10.80
N THR A 42 -23.00 -8.41 11.56
CA THR A 42 -22.28 -8.06 12.79
C THR A 42 -20.92 -7.44 12.43
N PRO A 43 -20.65 -6.17 12.79
CA PRO A 43 -19.34 -5.57 12.58
C PRO A 43 -18.30 -6.41 13.33
N SER A 44 -17.38 -7.02 12.58
CA SER A 44 -16.27 -7.78 13.14
C SER A 44 -15.53 -6.89 14.14
N PRO A 45 -15.29 -7.32 15.39
CA PRO A 45 -14.49 -6.59 16.36
C PRO A 45 -13.03 -6.58 15.88
N GLY A 46 -12.74 -5.61 15.02
CA GLY A 46 -11.40 -5.33 14.51
C GLY A 46 -10.51 -4.84 15.63
N ILE A 47 -9.62 -5.73 16.06
CA ILE A 47 -8.27 -5.52 16.62
C ILE A 47 -7.86 -4.03 16.62
N SER A 48 -8.16 -3.38 17.75
CA SER A 48 -7.56 -2.11 18.15
C SER A 48 -6.14 -2.39 18.66
N ARG A 49 -5.15 -2.32 17.75
CA ARG A 49 -3.74 -2.03 18.08
C ARG A 49 -2.91 -1.76 16.82
N GLY A 50 -3.34 -0.77 16.04
CA GLY A 50 -2.46 -0.02 15.17
C GLY A 50 -2.22 1.32 15.82
N GLU A 51 -0.98 1.61 16.21
CA GLU A 51 -0.58 2.97 16.59
C GLU A 51 -1.07 3.94 15.50
N PRO A 52 -1.73 5.05 15.85
CA PRO A 52 -2.15 6.02 14.86
C PRO A 52 -0.89 6.47 14.10
N PRO A 53 -0.96 6.55 12.75
CA PRO A 53 0.16 7.06 11.98
C PRO A 53 0.53 8.42 12.56
N ARG A 54 1.78 8.55 13.02
CA ARG A 54 2.39 9.84 13.36
C ARG A 54 2.17 10.74 12.14
N SER A 55 1.17 11.60 12.22
CA SER A 55 0.82 12.57 11.21
C SER A 55 1.94 13.60 11.17
N LYS A 56 2.96 13.33 10.36
CA LYS A 56 4.00 14.31 10.01
C LYS A 56 3.42 15.54 9.29
N ASP A 57 2.13 15.51 8.93
CA ASP A 57 1.44 16.56 8.19
C ASP A 57 0.43 17.36 9.02
N GLN A 58 0.40 17.20 10.36
CA GLN A 58 -0.30 18.19 11.19
C GLN A 58 0.63 19.40 11.40
N LYS A 59 0.83 20.17 10.32
CA LYS A 59 1.10 21.61 10.51
C LYS A 59 -0.03 22.12 11.42
N PRO A 60 0.28 22.79 12.53
CA PRO A 60 -0.74 23.22 13.45
C PRO A 60 -1.72 24.12 12.68
N LEU A 61 -3.01 23.76 12.67
CA LEU A 61 -4.10 24.49 11.98
C LEU A 61 -4.10 26.01 12.25
N LYS A 62 -3.42 26.45 13.33
CA LYS A 62 -3.21 27.84 13.69
C LYS A 62 -2.25 28.59 12.74
N GLU A 63 -1.21 27.92 12.22
CA GLU A 63 -0.23 28.53 11.30
C GLU A 63 -0.85 28.83 9.93
N GLU A 64 -1.63 27.90 9.36
CA GLU A 64 -2.32 28.13 8.08
C GLU A 64 -3.32 29.29 8.14
N SER A 65 -4.00 29.45 9.28
CA SER A 65 -4.94 30.56 9.51
C SER A 65 -4.20 31.91 9.56
N PHE A 66 -3.05 31.95 10.23
CA PHE A 66 -2.23 33.15 10.33
C PHE A 66 -1.62 33.56 8.98
N GLU A 67 -1.05 32.60 8.24
CA GLU A 67 -0.54 32.85 6.88
C GLU A 67 -1.62 33.44 5.97
N LYS A 68 -2.83 32.86 6.02
CA LYS A 68 -3.96 33.32 5.22
C LYS A 68 -4.43 34.73 5.59
N ALA A 69 -4.44 35.06 6.88
CA ALA A 69 -4.82 36.39 7.35
C ALA A 69 -3.87 37.49 6.81
N ILE A 70 -2.56 37.25 6.91
CA ILE A 70 -1.54 38.18 6.39
C ILE A 70 -1.70 38.38 4.88
N TRP A 71 -1.85 37.29 4.12
CA TRP A 71 -2.01 37.40 2.66
C TRP A 71 -3.31 38.11 2.26
N ASN A 72 -4.40 37.90 2.99
CA ASN A 72 -5.66 38.60 2.75
C ASN A 72 -5.54 40.10 3.04
N GLU A 73 -4.87 40.46 4.14
CA GLU A 73 -4.61 41.86 4.48
C GLU A 73 -3.73 42.53 3.41
N ALA A 74 -2.65 41.87 2.97
CA ALA A 74 -1.80 42.33 1.89
C ALA A 74 -2.56 42.52 0.57
N MET A 75 -3.49 41.62 0.24
CA MET A 75 -4.35 41.73 -0.95
C MET A 75 -5.40 42.83 -0.85
N ALA A 76 -5.78 43.25 0.37
CA ALA A 76 -6.78 44.30 0.58
C ALA A 76 -6.19 45.72 0.52
N GLN A 77 -4.89 45.87 0.72
CA GLN A 77 -4.20 47.16 0.74
C GLN A 77 -3.35 47.37 -0.52
N ASP A 78 -3.15 48.63 -0.88
CA ASP A 78 -2.18 49.03 -1.91
C ASP A 78 -0.76 48.72 -1.39
N PRO A 79 0.09 47.98 -2.13
CA PRO A 79 1.45 47.68 -1.69
C PRO A 79 2.32 48.88 -1.34
N ASP A 80 2.05 50.05 -1.94
CA ASP A 80 2.77 51.29 -1.63
C ASP A 80 2.38 51.88 -0.26
N LYS A 81 1.27 51.41 0.33
CA LYS A 81 0.73 51.85 1.61
C LYS A 81 0.81 50.79 2.72
N TRP A 82 1.47 49.67 2.47
CA TRP A 82 1.65 48.64 3.50
C TRP A 82 2.40 49.20 4.71
N SER A 83 1.86 48.91 5.90
CA SER A 83 2.55 49.18 7.16
C SER A 83 3.85 48.37 7.25
N ASP A 84 4.82 48.88 8.00
CA ASP A 84 6.09 48.17 8.22
C ASP A 84 5.88 46.84 8.96
N GLU A 85 4.84 46.75 9.79
CA GLU A 85 4.42 45.50 10.43
C GLU A 85 3.98 44.45 9.40
N LEU A 86 3.16 44.82 8.42
CA LEU A 86 2.71 43.92 7.37
C LEU A 86 3.86 43.47 6.47
N LYS A 87 4.77 44.39 6.12
CA LYS A 87 6.01 44.07 5.38
C LYS A 87 6.86 43.03 6.14
N ASN A 88 7.08 43.24 7.43
CA ASN A 88 7.83 42.30 8.26
C ASN A 88 7.15 40.93 8.37
N ASN A 89 5.83 40.91 8.52
CA ASN A 89 5.06 39.66 8.56
C ASN A 89 5.17 38.89 7.23
N LEU A 90 5.13 39.58 6.08
CA LEU A 90 5.31 38.97 4.76
C LEU A 90 6.71 38.37 4.57
N LEU A 91 7.76 39.08 4.99
CA LEU A 91 9.14 38.55 4.95
C LEU A 91 9.32 37.36 5.89
N ARG A 92 8.62 37.32 7.02
CA ARG A 92 8.64 36.15 7.91
C ARG A 92 8.05 34.90 7.25
N LEU A 93 7.05 35.07 6.38
CA LEU A 93 6.48 33.96 5.61
C LEU A 93 7.37 33.54 4.43
N LYS A 94 8.06 34.50 3.81
CA LYS A 94 8.97 34.27 2.68
C LYS A 94 10.30 35.01 2.88
N PRO A 95 11.23 34.43 3.67
CA PRO A 95 12.49 35.07 4.00
C PRO A 95 13.45 35.17 2.81
N ASP A 96 13.18 34.44 1.74
CA ASP A 96 13.95 34.41 0.49
C ASP A 96 13.51 35.47 -0.53
N SER A 97 12.44 36.21 -0.26
CA SER A 97 11.85 37.18 -1.18
C SER A 97 12.06 38.62 -0.70
N THR A 98 12.13 39.56 -1.63
CA THR A 98 12.16 41.00 -1.31
C THR A 98 10.75 41.59 -1.19
N ILE A 99 10.59 42.70 -0.48
CA ILE A 99 9.28 43.38 -0.35
C ILE A 99 8.76 43.82 -1.71
N GLU A 100 9.63 44.30 -2.59
CA GLU A 100 9.30 44.76 -3.93
C GLU A 100 8.79 43.61 -4.81
N GLU A 101 9.43 42.44 -4.76
CA GLU A 101 8.96 41.23 -5.46
C GLU A 101 7.59 40.77 -4.94
N LEU A 102 7.38 40.82 -3.63
CA LEU A 102 6.11 40.46 -3.01
C LEU A 102 5.01 41.47 -3.36
N ALA A 103 5.33 42.77 -3.35
CA ALA A 103 4.45 43.86 -3.76
C ALA A 103 4.03 43.71 -5.23
N GLU A 104 4.99 43.49 -6.14
CA GLU A 104 4.71 43.25 -7.56
C GLU A 104 3.84 42.02 -7.78
N GLY A 105 4.11 40.94 -7.04
CA GLY A 105 3.28 39.74 -7.02
C GLY A 105 1.83 40.02 -6.58
N ILE A 106 1.63 40.87 -5.58
CA ILE A 106 0.29 41.28 -5.11
C ILE A 106 -0.40 42.18 -6.11
N ARG A 107 0.26 43.20 -6.66
CA ARG A 107 -0.33 44.07 -7.71
C ARG A 107 -0.84 43.23 -8.88
N THR A 108 -0.06 42.23 -9.29
CA THR A 108 -0.45 41.29 -10.36
C THR A 108 -1.70 40.49 -9.99
N ARG A 109 -1.77 39.93 -8.77
CA ARG A 109 -2.93 39.16 -8.29
C ARG A 109 -4.19 40.02 -8.14
N GLN A 110 -4.06 41.24 -7.62
CA GLN A 110 -5.17 42.20 -7.51
C GLN A 110 -5.73 42.52 -8.90
N LEU A 111 -4.85 42.74 -9.88
CA LEU A 111 -5.25 43.00 -11.25
C LEU A 111 -5.94 41.78 -11.90
N HIS A 112 -5.43 40.56 -11.67
CA HIS A 112 -6.09 39.33 -12.09
C HIS A 112 -7.50 39.20 -11.48
N ALA A 113 -7.64 39.47 -10.17
CA ALA A 113 -8.94 39.43 -9.49
C ALA A 113 -9.92 40.45 -10.10
N LYS A 114 -9.45 41.67 -10.39
CA LYS A 114 -10.24 42.72 -11.04
C LYS A 114 -10.70 42.32 -12.45
N ILE A 115 -9.80 41.77 -13.27
CA ILE A 115 -10.16 41.24 -14.61
C ILE A 115 -11.21 40.15 -14.48
N HIS A 116 -11.03 39.20 -13.56
CA HIS A 116 -11.97 38.12 -13.34
C HIS A 116 -13.35 38.62 -12.87
N GLU A 117 -13.38 39.63 -12.00
CA GLU A 117 -14.62 40.24 -11.55
C GLU A 117 -15.36 40.97 -12.69
N SER A 118 -14.66 41.73 -13.53
CA SER A 118 -15.26 42.39 -14.72
C SER A 118 -15.80 41.38 -15.72
N VAL A 119 -15.14 40.23 -15.93
CA VAL A 119 -15.70 39.13 -16.75
C VAL A 119 -16.98 38.57 -16.12
N LYS A 120 -16.98 38.35 -14.80
CA LYS A 120 -18.15 37.84 -14.09
C LYS A 120 -19.35 38.80 -14.13
N LYS A 121 -19.07 40.11 -14.11
CA LYS A 121 -20.09 41.17 -14.26
C LYS A 121 -20.55 41.37 -15.71
N GLY A 122 -19.86 40.76 -16.69
CA GLY A 122 -20.14 40.94 -18.12
C GLY A 122 -19.63 42.27 -18.69
N GLU A 123 -18.81 43.02 -17.93
CA GLU A 123 -18.19 44.28 -18.37
C GLU A 123 -17.03 44.05 -19.36
N MET A 124 -16.46 42.85 -19.35
CA MET A 124 -15.34 42.45 -20.21
C MET A 124 -15.59 41.07 -20.79
N SER A 125 -15.33 40.90 -22.09
CA SER A 125 -15.42 39.59 -22.72
C SER A 125 -14.29 38.66 -22.26
N ARG A 126 -14.50 37.34 -22.34
CA ARG A 126 -13.48 36.36 -21.96
C ARG A 126 -12.20 36.47 -22.80
N GLU A 127 -12.33 36.87 -24.07
CA GLU A 127 -11.19 37.04 -24.98
C GLU A 127 -10.37 38.30 -24.67
N GLU A 128 -11.05 39.41 -24.35
CA GLU A 128 -10.39 40.65 -23.91
C GLU A 128 -9.66 40.46 -22.59
N ALA A 129 -10.27 39.73 -21.65
CA ALA A 129 -9.64 39.37 -20.38
C ALA A 129 -8.36 38.56 -20.59
N LYS A 130 -8.40 37.57 -21.48
CA LYS A 130 -7.22 36.78 -21.85
C LYS A 130 -6.12 37.67 -22.44
N LYS A 131 -6.48 38.57 -23.37
CA LYS A 131 -5.54 39.52 -23.98
C LYS A 131 -4.92 40.48 -22.96
N GLN A 132 -5.69 40.94 -21.96
CA GLN A 132 -5.14 41.75 -20.88
C GLN A 132 -4.21 40.94 -19.97
N LEU A 133 -4.57 39.70 -19.63
CA LEU A 133 -3.72 38.81 -18.83
C LEU A 133 -2.38 38.51 -19.51
N ASP A 134 -2.42 38.27 -20.83
CA ASP A 134 -1.23 38.00 -21.64
C ASP A 134 -0.29 39.21 -21.69
N ARG A 135 -0.82 40.44 -21.62
CA ARG A 135 -0.01 41.68 -21.54
C ARG A 135 0.67 41.87 -20.19
N LEU A 136 0.08 41.34 -19.12
CA LEU A 136 0.59 41.47 -17.76
C LEU A 136 1.63 40.41 -17.41
N SER A 137 1.67 39.33 -18.18
CA SER A 137 2.72 38.32 -18.03
C SER A 137 4.06 38.94 -18.45
N PRO A 138 5.07 39.00 -17.56
CA PRO A 138 6.36 39.57 -17.89
C PRO A 138 6.94 38.92 -19.16
N PRO A 139 7.57 39.67 -20.08
CA PRO A 139 8.12 39.11 -21.32
C PRO A 139 9.20 38.05 -21.07
N THR A 140 9.83 38.04 -19.89
CA THR A 140 10.76 37.01 -19.42
C THR A 140 10.07 35.74 -18.91
N LYS A 141 8.78 35.83 -18.56
CA LYS A 141 7.85 34.70 -18.34
C LYS A 141 6.88 34.55 -19.51
N ARG A 142 7.36 34.78 -20.75
CA ARG A 142 6.81 34.00 -21.89
C ARG A 142 6.80 32.53 -21.44
N PRO A 143 5.75 31.74 -21.73
CA PRO A 143 5.70 30.35 -21.34
C PRO A 143 6.98 29.70 -21.85
N ASN A 144 7.90 29.45 -20.93
CA ASN A 144 9.18 28.87 -21.21
C ASN A 144 8.88 27.39 -21.40
N ASN A 145 8.22 27.07 -22.51
CA ASN A 145 8.10 25.72 -23.01
C ASN A 145 7.63 24.70 -21.95
N THR A 146 6.71 25.12 -21.06
CA THR A 146 6.13 24.27 -20.00
C THR A 146 5.52 23.01 -20.61
N ASP A 147 5.06 23.12 -21.86
CA ASP A 147 4.55 22.00 -22.64
C ASP A 147 5.62 20.94 -22.92
N LYS A 148 6.85 21.30 -23.32
CA LYS A 148 7.90 20.28 -23.54
C LYS A 148 8.37 19.64 -22.25
N ASN A 149 8.45 20.37 -21.13
CA ASN A 149 8.78 19.72 -19.85
C ASN A 149 7.67 18.76 -19.43
N TYR A 150 6.40 19.15 -19.61
CA TYR A 150 5.26 18.28 -19.36
C TYR A 150 5.25 17.05 -20.29
N GLU A 151 5.56 17.21 -21.58
CA GLU A 151 5.68 16.11 -22.53
C GLU A 151 6.83 15.16 -22.18
N ILE A 152 8.00 15.69 -21.80
CA ILE A 152 9.15 14.89 -21.35
C ILE A 152 8.79 14.11 -20.08
N GLU A 153 8.10 14.74 -19.14
CA GLU A 153 7.69 14.11 -17.89
C GLU A 153 6.59 13.06 -18.11
N LYS A 154 5.63 13.34 -18.99
CA LYS A 154 4.61 12.38 -19.44
C LYS A 154 5.25 11.18 -20.13
N PHE A 155 6.24 11.39 -20.99
CA PHE A 155 7.01 10.32 -21.62
C PHE A 155 7.74 9.47 -20.58
N ARG A 156 8.51 10.11 -19.69
CA ARG A 156 9.22 9.46 -18.57
C ARG A 156 8.28 8.58 -17.74
N ASN A 157 7.14 9.13 -17.33
CA ASN A 157 6.15 8.40 -16.54
C ASN A 157 5.56 7.20 -17.31
N GLY A 158 5.30 7.35 -18.60
CA GLY A 158 4.85 6.25 -19.46
C GLY A 158 5.88 5.12 -19.59
N VAL A 159 7.17 5.46 -19.69
CA VAL A 159 8.26 4.47 -19.72
C VAL A 159 8.36 3.70 -18.41
N LEU A 160 8.33 4.39 -17.26
CA LEU A 160 8.38 3.74 -15.94
C LEU A 160 7.17 2.82 -15.70
N ALA A 161 5.98 3.24 -16.13
CA ALA A 161 4.77 2.43 -15.99
C ALA A 161 4.91 1.09 -16.73
N ARG A 162 5.42 1.11 -17.97
CA ARG A 162 5.69 -0.12 -18.74
C ARG A 162 6.77 -1.00 -18.10
N ALA A 163 7.89 -0.39 -17.69
CA ALA A 163 8.99 -1.09 -17.03
C ALA A 163 8.56 -1.78 -15.72
N LYS A 164 7.62 -1.19 -14.98
CA LYS A 164 7.07 -1.76 -13.74
C LYS A 164 6.18 -2.98 -13.99
N MET A 165 5.54 -3.08 -15.15
CA MET A 165 4.61 -4.17 -15.50
C MET A 165 5.32 -5.42 -16.04
N GLN A 166 6.52 -5.29 -16.59
CA GLN A 166 7.27 -6.38 -17.20
C GLN A 166 8.49 -6.75 -16.35
N ILE A 167 8.85 -8.03 -16.33
CA ILE A 167 10.10 -8.50 -15.70
C ILE A 167 11.27 -7.99 -16.57
N PRO A 168 12.41 -7.55 -15.98
CA PRO A 168 13.52 -6.99 -16.76
C PRO A 168 14.06 -7.89 -17.88
N ALA A 169 13.99 -9.22 -17.69
CA ALA A 169 14.37 -10.20 -18.71
C ALA A 169 13.49 -10.15 -19.97
N ASP A 170 12.24 -9.71 -19.82
CA ASP A 170 11.24 -9.66 -20.89
C ASP A 170 11.09 -8.27 -21.52
N TRP A 171 11.89 -7.28 -21.09
CA TRP A 171 11.83 -5.94 -21.68
C TRP A 171 12.29 -5.97 -23.14
N SER A 172 11.41 -5.49 -24.03
CA SER A 172 11.77 -5.27 -25.43
C SER A 172 12.91 -4.27 -25.55
N ASP A 173 13.69 -4.37 -26.63
CA ASP A 173 14.79 -3.45 -26.90
C ASP A 173 14.29 -2.00 -27.08
N GLU A 174 13.06 -1.83 -27.57
CA GLU A 174 12.39 -0.52 -27.63
C GLU A 174 12.18 0.09 -26.24
N LEU A 175 11.77 -0.71 -25.25
CA LEU A 175 11.57 -0.23 -23.88
C LEU A 175 12.91 0.12 -23.23
N LYS A 176 13.95 -0.71 -23.43
CA LYS A 176 15.32 -0.41 -22.97
C LYS A 176 15.83 0.88 -23.59
N ALA A 177 15.65 1.07 -24.89
CA ALA A 177 16.02 2.31 -25.58
C ALA A 177 15.22 3.53 -25.08
N ALA A 178 13.94 3.36 -24.76
CA ALA A 178 13.12 4.42 -24.20
C ALA A 178 13.55 4.83 -22.79
N ILE A 179 14.03 3.89 -21.96
CA ILE A 179 14.61 4.16 -20.64
C ILE A 179 15.90 4.98 -20.78
N VAL A 180 16.79 4.59 -21.70
CA VAL A 180 18.02 5.35 -21.99
C VAL A 180 17.68 6.75 -22.51
N ARG A 181 16.71 6.86 -23.43
CA ARG A 181 16.24 8.16 -23.95
C ARG A 181 15.63 9.06 -22.88
N ALA A 182 14.99 8.46 -21.87
CA ALA A 182 14.49 9.18 -20.70
C ALA A 182 15.61 9.70 -19.78
N GLY A 183 16.86 9.27 -19.99
CA GLY A 183 18.04 9.65 -19.22
C GLY A 183 18.27 8.75 -18.01
N TRP A 184 17.82 7.50 -18.04
CA TRP A 184 18.01 6.55 -16.95
C TRP A 184 18.90 5.38 -17.37
N ASP A 185 19.58 4.80 -16.38
CA ASP A 185 20.28 3.54 -16.54
C ASP A 185 19.31 2.35 -16.46
N VAL A 186 19.45 1.40 -17.40
CA VAL A 186 18.53 0.26 -17.54
C VAL A 186 18.64 -0.68 -16.34
N GLU A 187 19.86 -0.92 -15.83
CA GLU A 187 20.13 -1.82 -14.71
C GLU A 187 19.64 -1.21 -13.39
N GLU A 188 19.82 0.10 -13.21
CA GLU A 188 19.32 0.83 -12.04
C GLU A 188 17.79 0.76 -11.95
N ILE A 189 17.08 0.98 -13.06
CA ILE A 189 15.61 0.88 -13.11
C ILE A 189 15.13 -0.55 -12.88
N ALA A 190 15.82 -1.54 -13.45
CA ALA A 190 15.53 -2.96 -13.23
C ALA A 190 15.68 -3.32 -11.73
N LYS A 191 16.78 -2.89 -11.11
CA LYS A 191 17.04 -3.08 -9.68
C LYS A 191 16.02 -2.35 -8.81
N LYS A 192 15.65 -1.11 -9.16
CA LYS A 192 14.68 -0.30 -8.41
C LYS A 192 13.29 -0.93 -8.34
N PHE A 193 12.80 -1.50 -9.44
CA PHE A 193 11.46 -2.07 -9.49
C PHE A 193 11.40 -3.57 -9.17
N HIS A 194 12.47 -4.31 -9.49
CA HIS A 194 12.46 -5.77 -9.45
C HIS A 194 13.65 -6.38 -8.70
N GLY A 195 14.60 -5.57 -8.23
CA GLY A 195 15.78 -6.05 -7.48
C GLY A 195 15.44 -6.74 -6.15
N ASN A 196 14.31 -6.39 -5.53
CA ASN A 196 13.79 -7.11 -4.37
C ASN A 196 12.82 -8.23 -4.75
N LYS A 197 12.14 -8.14 -5.89
CA LYS A 197 11.15 -9.14 -6.34
C LYS A 197 11.80 -10.39 -6.93
N SER A 198 12.95 -10.25 -7.60
CA SER A 198 13.75 -11.38 -8.10
C SER A 198 14.22 -12.27 -6.95
N LYS A 199 14.80 -11.69 -5.89
CA LYS A 199 15.20 -12.43 -4.68
C LYS A 199 14.02 -13.14 -4.01
N ILE A 200 12.86 -12.49 -3.90
CA ILE A 200 11.67 -13.10 -3.30
C ILE A 200 11.14 -14.27 -4.15
N ASN A 201 11.18 -14.16 -5.48
CA ASN A 201 10.78 -15.26 -6.36
C ASN A 201 11.77 -16.42 -6.32
N ASP A 202 13.08 -16.15 -6.27
CA ASP A 202 14.12 -17.17 -6.17
C ASP A 202 14.05 -17.90 -4.83
N GLU A 203 13.90 -17.19 -3.71
CA GLU A 203 13.72 -17.79 -2.39
C GLU A 203 12.43 -18.60 -2.29
N LYS A 204 11.35 -18.14 -2.91
CA LYS A 204 10.09 -18.88 -2.96
C LYS A 204 10.25 -20.16 -3.79
N LEU A 205 10.90 -20.08 -4.95
CA LEU A 205 11.17 -21.21 -5.81
C LEU A 205 12.07 -22.25 -5.13
N GLU A 206 13.12 -21.82 -4.44
CA GLU A 206 14.00 -22.70 -3.68
C GLU A 206 13.28 -23.32 -2.47
N ARG A 207 12.41 -22.57 -1.78
CA ARG A 207 11.53 -23.13 -0.74
C ARG A 207 10.60 -24.20 -1.30
N GLU A 208 9.97 -23.96 -2.44
CA GLU A 208 9.10 -24.94 -3.10
C GLU A 208 9.86 -26.19 -3.55
N LYS A 209 11.05 -26.04 -4.14
CA LYS A 209 11.93 -27.16 -4.50
C LYS A 209 12.31 -27.98 -3.27
N LYS A 210 12.74 -27.32 -2.19
CA LYS A 210 13.10 -27.97 -0.92
C LYS A 210 11.91 -28.71 -0.30
N GLN A 211 10.72 -28.12 -0.35
CA GLN A 211 9.50 -28.74 0.15
C GLN A 211 9.10 -29.97 -0.67
N LYS A 212 9.17 -29.90 -2.00
CA LYS A 212 8.94 -31.05 -2.88
C LYS A 212 9.95 -32.17 -2.62
N TYR A 213 11.22 -31.83 -2.44
CA TYR A 213 12.27 -32.78 -2.07
C TYR A 213 11.96 -33.47 -0.74
N ARG A 214 11.69 -32.71 0.33
CA ARG A 214 11.29 -33.22 1.65
C ARG A 214 10.11 -34.17 1.55
N LYS A 215 9.04 -33.77 0.85
CA LYS A 215 7.85 -34.60 0.65
C LYS A 215 8.20 -35.93 -0.03
N GLY A 216 9.01 -35.90 -1.09
CA GLY A 216 9.45 -37.11 -1.79
C GLY A 216 10.27 -38.05 -0.90
N VAL A 217 11.17 -37.50 -0.07
CA VAL A 217 11.95 -38.28 0.89
C VAL A 217 11.04 -38.93 1.94
N LEU A 218 10.10 -38.17 2.52
CA LEU A 218 9.16 -38.67 3.52
C LEU A 218 8.26 -39.78 2.96
N THR A 219 7.77 -39.63 1.73
CA THR A 219 6.95 -40.66 1.08
C THR A 219 7.71 -41.97 0.92
N ARG A 220 8.99 -41.93 0.51
CA ARG A 220 9.82 -43.15 0.39
C ARG A 220 10.12 -43.76 1.77
N ALA A 221 10.47 -42.94 2.74
CA ALA A 221 10.74 -43.38 4.10
C ALA A 221 9.53 -44.05 4.75
N ALA A 222 8.33 -43.50 4.56
CA ALA A 222 7.10 -44.06 5.12
C ALA A 222 6.64 -45.37 4.44
N ALA A 223 7.12 -45.64 3.22
CA ALA A 223 6.80 -46.85 2.46
C ALA A 223 7.62 -48.09 2.89
N GLN A 224 8.71 -47.89 3.64
CA GLN A 224 9.60 -48.95 4.11
C GLN A 224 9.65 -48.98 5.64
N SER A 225 10.00 -50.12 6.23
CA SER A 225 10.33 -50.16 7.66
C SER A 225 11.61 -49.35 7.92
N PRO A 226 11.73 -48.59 9.01
CA PRO A 226 12.96 -47.84 9.30
C PRO A 226 14.23 -48.69 9.38
N ASP A 227 14.10 -49.98 9.74
CA ASP A 227 15.22 -50.94 9.78
C ASP A 227 15.68 -51.37 8.37
N GLU A 228 14.90 -51.08 7.33
CA GLU A 228 15.16 -51.45 5.94
C GLU A 228 15.60 -50.26 5.07
N TRP A 229 15.76 -49.06 5.66
CA TRP A 229 16.19 -47.89 4.89
C TRP A 229 17.62 -48.05 4.37
N SER A 230 17.79 -47.82 3.07
CA SER A 230 19.13 -47.79 2.46
C SER A 230 19.96 -46.59 2.95
N ASP A 231 21.29 -46.72 2.86
CA ASP A 231 22.22 -45.62 3.17
C ASP A 231 21.90 -44.36 2.36
N GLU A 232 21.51 -44.53 1.09
CA GLU A 232 21.10 -43.43 0.21
C GLU A 232 19.85 -42.69 0.75
N LEU A 233 18.86 -43.43 1.27
CA LEU A 233 17.67 -42.83 1.87
C LEU A 233 18.00 -42.12 3.18
N MET A 234 18.88 -42.71 4.02
CA MET A 234 19.34 -42.08 5.25
C MET A 234 20.08 -40.76 4.98
N ASP A 235 20.91 -40.70 3.94
CA ASP A 235 21.59 -39.48 3.54
C ASP A 235 20.64 -38.44 2.93
N ALA A 236 19.63 -38.88 2.17
CA ALA A 236 18.57 -37.99 1.68
C ALA A 236 17.75 -37.38 2.84
N ILE A 237 17.49 -38.14 3.90
CA ILE A 237 16.84 -37.66 5.14
C ILE A 237 17.70 -36.59 5.83
N LYS A 238 19.01 -36.82 5.99
CA LYS A 238 19.93 -35.82 6.54
C LYS A 238 19.96 -34.56 5.67
N LYS A 239 20.02 -34.71 4.34
CA LYS A 239 20.01 -33.60 3.38
C LYS A 239 18.70 -32.81 3.39
N ALA A 240 17.57 -33.48 3.69
CA ALA A 240 16.29 -32.84 3.94
C ALA A 240 16.27 -32.00 5.24
N GLY A 241 17.25 -32.20 6.11
CA GLY A 241 17.41 -31.52 7.40
C GLY A 241 16.69 -32.23 8.55
N TRP A 242 16.47 -33.54 8.45
CA TRP A 242 15.83 -34.34 9.49
C TRP A 242 16.83 -35.26 10.19
N SER A 243 16.62 -35.49 11.49
CA SER A 243 17.32 -36.53 12.24
C SER A 243 16.77 -37.90 11.86
N VAL A 244 17.64 -38.80 11.38
CA VAL A 244 17.26 -40.15 10.93
C VAL A 244 16.56 -40.91 12.06
N LYS A 245 17.08 -40.83 13.29
CA LYS A 245 16.54 -41.53 14.47
C LYS A 245 15.15 -41.01 14.87
N GLU A 246 14.95 -39.70 14.84
CA GLU A 246 13.67 -39.10 15.21
C GLU A 246 12.60 -39.40 14.15
N LEU A 247 12.97 -39.32 12.87
CA LEU A 247 12.07 -39.64 11.77
C LEU A 247 11.67 -41.12 11.79
N ALA A 248 12.62 -42.01 12.05
CA ALA A 248 12.37 -43.44 12.23
C ALA A 248 11.34 -43.69 13.34
N ALA A 249 11.55 -43.13 14.53
CA ALA A 249 10.63 -43.28 15.66
C ALA A 249 9.20 -42.79 15.34
N LYS A 250 9.07 -41.64 14.66
CA LYS A 250 7.76 -41.10 14.24
C LYS A 250 7.07 -42.00 13.22
N ILE A 251 7.81 -42.53 12.24
CA ILE A 251 7.27 -43.44 11.23
C ILE A 251 6.86 -44.77 11.86
N SER A 252 7.68 -45.37 12.72
CA SER A 252 7.35 -46.60 13.45
C SER A 252 6.06 -46.43 14.27
N LYS A 253 5.96 -45.34 15.04
CA LYS A 253 4.76 -45.01 15.82
C LYS A 253 3.53 -44.88 14.92
N HIS A 254 3.65 -44.15 13.79
CA HIS A 254 2.55 -43.98 12.86
C HIS A 254 2.12 -45.31 12.19
N GLN A 255 3.06 -46.18 11.85
CA GLN A 255 2.78 -47.51 11.28
C GLN A 255 2.09 -48.41 12.30
N GLU A 256 2.51 -48.37 13.58
CA GLU A 256 1.88 -49.11 14.68
C GLU A 256 0.45 -48.63 14.94
N GLU A 257 0.23 -47.31 15.00
CA GLU A 257 -1.12 -46.71 15.12
C GLU A 257 -2.03 -47.12 13.95
N THR A 258 -1.48 -47.23 12.74
CA THR A 258 -2.22 -47.66 11.54
C THR A 258 -2.57 -49.15 11.62
N ARG A 259 -1.66 -50.00 12.12
CA ARG A 259 -1.89 -51.44 12.31
C ARG A 259 -2.90 -51.73 13.43
N GLY A 260 -2.91 -50.93 14.48
CA GLY A 260 -3.82 -51.07 15.62
C GLY A 260 -5.29 -50.70 15.33
N GLY A 261 -5.61 -50.20 14.14
CA GLY A 261 -6.99 -49.84 13.76
C GLY A 261 -7.58 -48.63 14.49
N ILE A 262 -6.78 -47.91 15.28
CA ILE A 262 -7.23 -46.80 16.15
C ILE A 262 -7.48 -45.51 15.34
N ARG A 263 -6.96 -45.41 14.10
CA ARG A 263 -7.01 -44.19 13.29
C ARG A 263 -7.62 -44.42 11.91
N SER A 264 -8.70 -43.69 11.60
CA SER A 264 -9.39 -43.73 10.32
C SER A 264 -8.43 -43.46 9.14
N LYS A 265 -8.57 -44.30 8.10
CA LYS A 265 -7.87 -44.46 6.80
C LYS A 265 -7.30 -43.24 6.03
N SER A 266 -7.27 -42.01 6.55
CA SER A 266 -6.57 -40.93 5.86
C SER A 266 -5.09 -40.96 6.23
N THR A 267 -4.27 -41.54 5.37
CA THR A 267 -2.81 -41.38 5.31
C THR A 267 -2.43 -39.91 5.08
N ASN A 268 -2.59 -39.08 6.11
CA ASN A 268 -2.22 -37.67 6.02
C ASN A 268 -0.73 -37.53 6.37
N LEU A 269 0.13 -37.92 5.42
CA LEU A 269 1.58 -37.64 5.45
C LEU A 269 1.87 -36.14 5.64
N SER A 270 0.91 -35.28 5.28
CA SER A 270 0.90 -33.84 5.56
C SER A 270 1.05 -33.52 7.06
N LEU A 271 0.48 -34.33 7.94
CA LEU A 271 0.50 -34.12 9.39
C LEU A 271 1.88 -34.46 9.98
N LEU A 272 2.49 -35.56 9.50
CA LEU A 272 3.88 -35.88 9.84
C LEU A 272 4.84 -34.77 9.38
N MET A 273 4.61 -34.18 8.21
CA MET A 273 5.44 -33.10 7.69
C MET A 273 5.36 -31.85 8.58
N LEU A 274 4.17 -31.48 9.07
CA LEU A 274 3.98 -30.37 10.02
C LEU A 274 4.67 -30.61 11.37
N GLU A 275 4.59 -31.83 11.90
CA GLU A 275 5.29 -32.21 13.15
C GLU A 275 6.82 -32.26 13.00
N LEU A 276 7.34 -32.42 11.79
CA LEU A 276 8.77 -32.45 11.50
C LEU A 276 9.35 -31.05 11.26
N ASP A 277 8.60 -30.17 10.58
CA ASP A 277 9.06 -28.80 10.31
C ASP A 277 9.10 -27.94 11.59
N THR A 278 8.26 -28.23 12.59
CA THR A 278 8.20 -27.51 13.87
C THR A 278 9.32 -27.86 14.85
N ALA A 279 9.96 -29.03 14.71
CA ALA A 279 11.02 -29.47 15.62
C ALA A 279 12.36 -28.76 15.37
N VAL A 280 12.61 -28.28 14.15
CA VAL A 280 13.91 -27.70 13.76
C VAL A 280 14.08 -26.23 14.20
N GLU A 281 12.99 -25.49 14.43
CA GLU A 281 13.07 -24.06 14.81
C GLU A 281 13.26 -23.79 16.32
N ASN A 282 13.04 -24.78 17.20
CA ASN A 282 13.07 -24.58 18.65
C ASN A 282 14.47 -24.67 19.30
N HIS A 283 15.56 -24.75 18.53
CA HIS A 283 16.92 -24.86 19.08
C HIS A 283 17.82 -23.63 18.88
N SER A 284 17.32 -22.52 18.32
CA SER A 284 18.19 -21.37 18.01
C SER A 284 17.57 -20.01 18.32
N TRP A 285 17.07 -19.79 19.55
CA TRP A 285 16.77 -18.43 20.02
C TRP A 285 17.21 -18.11 21.47
N GLY A 286 17.75 -19.08 22.23
CA GLY A 286 17.95 -18.92 23.68
C GLY A 286 19.36 -18.62 24.21
N GLN A 287 20.43 -18.66 23.42
CA GLN A 287 21.81 -18.68 23.95
C GLN A 287 22.70 -17.48 23.65
N ILE A 288 22.16 -16.36 23.16
CA ILE A 288 22.94 -15.12 23.02
C ILE A 288 22.54 -14.16 24.14
N LYS A 289 23.28 -14.22 25.26
CA LYS A 289 23.65 -13.11 26.16
C LYS A 289 23.85 -13.63 27.59
N LYS A 290 25.11 -13.73 28.02
CA LYS A 290 25.59 -13.27 29.34
C LYS A 290 27.06 -13.67 29.52
N GLU A 291 27.97 -12.90 28.93
CA GLU A 291 29.31 -12.68 29.50
C GLU A 291 29.76 -11.25 29.12
N ILE A 292 29.24 -10.27 29.85
CA ILE A 292 29.93 -9.00 30.07
C ILE A 292 29.79 -8.70 31.56
N ALA A 293 30.88 -8.85 32.29
CA ALA A 293 31.21 -8.09 33.49
C ALA A 293 32.61 -8.54 33.98
N PRO A 294 33.28 -7.71 34.77
CA PRO A 294 33.82 -6.39 34.45
C PRO A 294 35.35 -6.38 34.38
#